data_AF-A0A497Q3D7-F1
#
_entry.id   AF-A0A497Q3D7-F1
#
_cell.length_a   1.000
_cell.length_b   1.000
_cell.length_c   1.000
_cell.angle_alpha   90.00
_cell.angle_beta   90.00
_cell.angle_gamma   90.00
#
_symmetry.space_group_name_H-M   'P 1'
#
loop_
_entity.id
_entity.type
_entity.pdbx_description
1 polymer ?
#
loop_
_entity_poly.entity_id
_entity_poly.type
_entity_poly.pdbx_seq_one_letter_code
_entity_poly.pdbx_strand_id
1 'polypeptide(L)'
;MFLAKYSIEECQDWTEYSDAWNEMMKEFYWYKESPVFDWNRDEELDAIRSDIGKDGRLFIVAREKKTARIIGLLGATFNGVTSQLRRWEPATLSEVAGTQVAKDLVNGMMRRLKEKGVRVVRVLLKYPHGNPESTSFLRELFTTTGFRQVGQPGVDLVLKLHQTIRPVEPKVDYEVRTGESLTPEEMAEYVIAAYA
;
A
#
# COMPACT_ATOMS: atom_id res chain seq x y z
N MET A 1 -6.00 35.92 4.16
CA MET A 1 -6.71 34.63 4.09
C MET A 1 -6.57 34.12 2.66
N PHE A 2 -5.59 33.24 2.38
CA PHE A 2 -5.44 32.66 1.04
C PHE A 2 -6.50 31.57 0.88
N LEU A 3 -7.44 31.75 -0.06
CA LEU A 3 -8.37 30.69 -0.42
C LEU A 3 -7.56 29.51 -0.95
N ALA A 4 -7.72 28.33 -0.33
CA ALA A 4 -7.11 27.10 -0.84
C ALA A 4 -7.52 26.90 -2.31
N LYS A 5 -6.54 26.69 -3.18
CA LYS A 5 -6.73 26.54 -4.63
C LYS A 5 -7.42 25.22 -5.01
N TYR A 6 -7.62 24.31 -4.05
CA TYR A 6 -8.25 23.01 -4.20
C TYR A 6 -9.26 22.71 -3.07
N SER A 7 -10.07 21.66 -3.25
CA SER A 7 -10.91 21.01 -2.24
C SER A 7 -10.41 19.59 -1.98
N ILE A 8 -10.66 19.07 -0.76
CA ILE A 8 -10.49 17.64 -0.44
C ILE A 8 -11.87 17.01 -0.29
N GLU A 9 -12.23 16.14 -1.21
CA GLU A 9 -13.57 15.54 -1.32
C GLU A 9 -13.48 14.02 -1.49
N GLU A 10 -14.59 13.32 -1.20
CA GLU A 10 -14.67 11.88 -1.43
C GLU A 10 -14.86 11.60 -2.92
N CYS A 11 -14.19 10.57 -3.43
CA CYS A 11 -14.34 10.10 -4.79
C CYS A 11 -15.00 8.72 -4.79
N GLN A 12 -16.12 8.60 -5.51
CA GLN A 12 -16.85 7.34 -5.70
C GLN A 12 -16.85 6.91 -7.17
N ASP A 13 -16.21 7.69 -8.04
CA ASP A 13 -16.11 7.41 -9.47
C ASP A 13 -14.81 6.66 -9.75
N TRP A 14 -14.96 5.41 -10.21
CA TRP A 14 -13.82 4.58 -10.57
C TRP A 14 -13.00 5.18 -11.70
N THR A 15 -13.64 5.66 -12.76
CA THR A 15 -12.96 6.18 -13.94
C THR A 15 -12.13 7.40 -13.57
N GLU A 16 -12.71 8.36 -12.85
CA GLU A 16 -11.97 9.54 -12.41
C GLU A 16 -10.78 9.18 -11.50
N TYR A 17 -10.98 8.27 -10.54
CA TYR A 17 -9.92 7.84 -9.65
C TYR A 17 -8.81 7.12 -10.40
N SER A 18 -9.14 6.18 -11.29
CA SER A 18 -8.17 5.39 -12.04
C SER A 18 -7.35 6.24 -13.01
N ASP A 19 -7.97 7.22 -13.67
CA ASP A 19 -7.28 8.11 -14.60
C ASP A 19 -6.26 8.98 -13.86
N ALA A 20 -6.68 9.59 -12.75
CA ALA A 20 -5.80 10.38 -11.90
C ALA A 20 -4.67 9.53 -11.29
N TRP A 21 -4.98 8.30 -10.86
CA TRP A 21 -4.01 7.37 -10.31
C TRP A 21 -2.95 6.99 -11.34
N ASN A 22 -3.36 6.61 -12.55
CA ASN A 22 -2.41 6.29 -13.62
C ASN A 22 -1.52 7.48 -13.96
N GLU A 23 -2.08 8.69 -14.00
CA GLU A 23 -1.30 9.90 -14.27
C GLU A 23 -0.22 10.18 -13.21
N MET A 24 -0.54 9.99 -11.94
CA MET A 24 0.39 10.26 -10.82
C MET A 24 1.39 9.13 -10.59
N MET A 25 0.99 7.88 -10.82
CA MET A 25 1.85 6.72 -10.60
C MET A 25 2.85 6.47 -11.72
N LYS A 26 2.64 7.04 -12.92
CA LYS A 26 3.46 6.76 -14.11
C LYS A 26 4.97 6.99 -13.93
N GLU A 27 5.36 7.86 -12.99
CA GLU A 27 6.76 8.19 -12.75
C GLU A 27 7.45 7.28 -11.72
N PHE A 28 6.69 6.49 -10.95
CA PHE A 28 7.24 5.60 -9.94
C PHE A 28 7.97 4.42 -10.57
N TYR A 29 9.07 3.98 -9.96
CA TYR A 29 9.91 2.89 -10.48
C TYR A 29 9.10 1.59 -10.65
N TRP A 30 8.26 1.24 -9.67
CA TRP A 30 7.49 0.00 -9.67
C TRP A 30 6.40 -0.02 -10.73
N TYR A 31 5.90 1.16 -11.12
CA TYR A 31 4.95 1.30 -12.23
C TYR A 31 5.62 1.01 -13.58
N LYS A 32 6.91 1.34 -13.72
CA LYS A 32 7.69 1.16 -14.96
C LYS A 32 8.27 -0.25 -15.09
N GLU A 33 8.75 -0.82 -13.99
CA GLU A 33 9.59 -2.03 -14.00
C GLU A 33 8.83 -3.32 -13.68
N SER A 34 7.60 -3.24 -13.13
CA SER A 34 6.79 -4.39 -12.69
C SER A 34 7.59 -5.43 -11.87
N PRO A 35 8.27 -5.03 -10.77
CA PRO A 35 9.12 -5.93 -10.00
C PRO A 35 8.31 -7.00 -9.25
N VAL A 36 8.93 -8.15 -8.97
CA VAL A 36 8.28 -9.42 -8.53
C VAL A 36 7.49 -9.33 -7.19
N PHE A 37 7.47 -8.20 -6.47
CA PHE A 37 6.81 -8.07 -5.17
C PHE A 37 6.15 -6.72 -4.88
N ASP A 38 6.21 -5.79 -5.82
CA ASP A 38 5.26 -4.67 -5.82
C ASP A 38 4.04 -5.19 -6.57
N TRP A 39 2.84 -5.04 -5.98
CA TRP A 39 1.61 -5.42 -6.69
C TRP A 39 1.69 -4.81 -8.07
N ASN A 40 1.53 -5.65 -9.10
CA ASN A 40 1.62 -5.14 -10.45
C ASN A 40 0.52 -4.08 -10.62
N ARG A 41 0.74 -3.14 -11.54
CA ARG A 41 -0.19 -2.03 -11.77
C ARG A 41 -1.64 -2.52 -11.90
N ASP A 42 -1.84 -3.61 -12.63
CA ASP A 42 -3.16 -4.12 -12.96
C ASP A 42 -3.85 -4.74 -11.72
N GLU A 43 -3.11 -5.43 -10.85
CA GLU A 43 -3.58 -5.94 -9.55
C GLU A 43 -3.98 -4.81 -8.59
N GLU A 44 -3.19 -3.72 -8.52
CA GLU A 44 -3.57 -2.55 -7.71
C GLU A 44 -4.86 -1.91 -8.24
N LEU A 45 -4.95 -1.69 -9.56
CA LEU A 45 -6.13 -1.11 -10.18
C LEU A 45 -7.37 -1.99 -10.01
N ASP A 46 -7.26 -3.31 -10.19
CA ASP A 46 -8.36 -4.25 -9.96
C ASP A 46 -8.82 -4.23 -8.50
N ALA A 47 -7.89 -4.16 -7.55
CA ALA A 47 -8.23 -4.02 -6.14
C ALA A 47 -8.93 -2.68 -5.85
N ILE A 48 -8.43 -1.54 -6.37
CA ILE A 48 -9.08 -0.23 -6.23
C ILE A 48 -10.50 -0.27 -6.81
N ARG A 49 -10.64 -0.79 -8.03
CA ARG A 49 -11.93 -0.93 -8.71
C ARG A 49 -12.91 -1.75 -7.88
N SER A 50 -12.42 -2.83 -7.28
CA SER A 50 -13.22 -3.68 -6.42
C SER A 50 -13.60 -3.01 -5.10
N ASP A 51 -12.88 -1.99 -4.65
CA ASP A 51 -13.07 -1.34 -3.36
C ASP A 51 -13.95 -0.08 -3.42
N ILE A 52 -13.93 0.66 -4.54
CA ILE A 52 -14.71 1.91 -4.67
C ILE A 52 -16.20 1.65 -4.46
N GLY A 53 -16.86 2.54 -3.70
CA GLY A 53 -18.28 2.42 -3.36
C GLY A 53 -18.62 1.41 -2.26
N LYS A 54 -17.66 0.64 -1.75
CA LYS A 54 -17.92 -0.36 -0.71
C LYS A 54 -17.82 0.20 0.70
N ASP A 55 -18.63 -0.35 1.60
CA ASP A 55 -18.50 -0.09 3.03
C ASP A 55 -17.12 -0.49 3.54
N GLY A 56 -16.58 0.29 4.48
CA GLY A 56 -15.22 0.07 4.97
C GLY A 56 -14.14 0.50 3.97
N ARG A 57 -14.50 1.22 2.90
CA ARG A 57 -13.55 1.80 1.92
C ARG A 57 -13.79 3.30 1.81
N LEU A 58 -12.70 4.06 1.72
CA LEU A 58 -12.75 5.51 1.63
C LEU A 58 -11.68 5.98 0.66
N PHE A 59 -12.12 6.71 -0.36
CA PHE A 59 -11.26 7.30 -1.37
C PHE A 59 -11.50 8.81 -1.36
N ILE A 60 -10.43 9.59 -1.23
CA ILE A 60 -10.49 11.04 -1.30
C ILE A 60 -9.56 11.55 -2.38
N VAL A 61 -9.93 12.68 -2.95
CA VAL A 61 -9.16 13.38 -3.97
C VAL A 61 -8.97 14.84 -3.60
N ALA A 62 -7.85 15.40 -4.02
CA ALA A 62 -7.60 16.82 -4.04
C ALA A 62 -7.97 17.35 -5.42
N ARG A 63 -9.00 18.20 -5.52
CA ARG A 63 -9.50 18.73 -6.80
C ARG A 63 -9.24 20.22 -6.92
N GLU A 64 -8.62 20.65 -8.01
CA GLU A 64 -8.38 22.07 -8.28
C GLU A 64 -9.69 22.79 -8.60
N LYS A 65 -9.96 23.92 -7.93
CA LYS A 65 -11.25 24.63 -8.04
C LYS A 65 -11.52 25.24 -9.41
N LYS A 66 -10.49 25.59 -10.17
CA LYS A 66 -10.63 26.26 -11.47
C LYS A 66 -10.87 25.29 -12.63
N THR A 67 -10.16 24.17 -12.62
CA THR A 67 -10.13 23.20 -13.73
C THR A 67 -10.92 21.94 -13.43
N ALA A 68 -11.33 21.73 -12.16
CA ALA A 68 -11.88 20.48 -11.67
C ALA A 68 -10.95 19.26 -11.83
N ARG A 69 -9.65 19.48 -12.16
CA ARG A 69 -8.65 18.42 -12.29
C ARG A 69 -8.30 17.84 -10.91
N ILE A 70 -8.18 16.52 -10.83
CA ILE A 70 -7.64 15.85 -9.64
C ILE A 70 -6.12 16.01 -9.63
N ILE A 71 -5.58 16.60 -8.58
CA ILE A 71 -4.14 16.89 -8.42
C ILE A 71 -3.47 16.03 -7.35
N GLY A 72 -4.27 15.26 -6.59
CA GLY A 72 -3.80 14.25 -5.67
C GLY A 72 -4.92 13.33 -5.20
N LEU A 73 -4.55 12.17 -4.67
CA LEU A 73 -5.50 11.15 -4.23
C LEU A 73 -4.95 10.33 -3.06
N LEU A 74 -5.86 9.78 -2.26
CA LEU A 74 -5.57 8.89 -1.15
C LEU A 74 -6.77 8.00 -0.84
N GLY A 75 -6.52 6.70 -0.79
CA GLY A 75 -7.43 5.63 -0.46
C GLY A 75 -7.08 4.97 0.87
N ALA A 76 -8.10 4.48 1.54
CA ALA A 76 -7.98 3.73 2.78
C ALA A 76 -9.04 2.64 2.86
N THR A 77 -8.68 1.53 3.48
CA THR A 77 -9.61 0.52 3.96
C THR A 77 -9.74 0.65 5.47
N PHE A 78 -10.91 0.38 6.04
CA PHE A 78 -11.10 0.38 7.48
C PHE A 78 -12.08 -0.71 7.90
N ASN A 79 -11.83 -1.27 9.08
CA ASN A 79 -12.66 -2.25 9.73
C ASN A 79 -12.69 -1.96 11.24
N GLY A 80 -13.85 -1.58 11.74
CA GLY A 80 -14.06 -1.17 13.12
C GLY A 80 -13.10 -0.04 13.52
N VAL A 81 -12.21 -0.33 14.47
CA VAL A 81 -11.30 0.68 15.07
C VAL A 81 -9.97 0.82 14.33
N THR A 82 -9.75 0.06 13.25
CA THR A 82 -8.48 0.06 12.50
C THR A 82 -8.67 0.44 11.04
N SER A 83 -7.68 1.13 10.47
CA SER A 83 -7.62 1.46 9.05
C SER A 83 -6.22 1.22 8.49
N GLN A 84 -6.17 0.93 7.19
CA GLN A 84 -4.96 0.81 6.41
C GLN A 84 -5.03 1.75 5.21
N LEU A 85 -4.07 2.66 5.10
CA LEU A 85 -3.87 3.48 3.91
C LEU A 85 -3.30 2.63 2.78
N ARG A 86 -3.61 2.98 1.54
CA ARG A 86 -2.97 2.34 0.38
C ARG A 86 -1.47 2.63 0.38
N ARG A 87 -0.70 1.65 -0.10
CA ARG A 87 0.77 1.59 0.01
C ARG A 87 1.47 2.78 -0.64
N TRP A 88 1.05 3.13 -1.85
CA TRP A 88 1.74 4.11 -2.70
C TRP A 88 1.08 5.49 -2.66
N GLU A 89 0.20 5.73 -1.70
CA GLU A 89 -0.59 6.94 -1.58
C GLU A 89 -0.28 7.66 -0.25
N PRO A 90 -0.44 8.99 -0.16
CA PRO A 90 -1.04 9.87 -1.16
C PRO A 90 -0.15 10.02 -2.40
N ALA A 91 -0.78 9.95 -3.57
CA ALA A 91 -0.14 10.29 -4.83
C ALA A 91 -0.57 11.69 -5.25
N THR A 92 0.34 12.43 -5.88
CA THR A 92 0.10 13.79 -6.35
C THR A 92 0.75 13.97 -7.70
N LEU A 93 0.23 14.89 -8.52
CA LEU A 93 0.92 15.28 -9.75
C LEU A 93 2.32 15.83 -9.43
N SER A 94 3.28 15.60 -10.32
CA SER A 94 4.67 16.06 -10.16
C SER A 94 4.76 17.58 -9.98
N GLU A 95 3.89 18.33 -10.64
CA GLU A 95 3.75 19.79 -10.56
C GLU A 95 3.44 20.31 -9.14
N VAL A 96 2.81 19.46 -8.31
CA VAL A 96 2.44 19.76 -6.92
C VAL A 96 3.04 18.75 -5.93
N ALA A 97 3.99 17.93 -6.38
CA ALA A 97 4.71 17.00 -5.52
C ALA A 97 5.55 17.79 -4.50
N GLY A 98 5.59 17.33 -3.25
CA GLY A 98 6.26 18.07 -2.16
C GLY A 98 5.50 19.30 -1.65
N THR A 99 4.27 19.55 -2.11
CA THR A 99 3.44 20.66 -1.61
C THR A 99 2.54 20.26 -0.44
N GLN A 100 1.83 21.24 0.11
CA GLN A 100 0.81 21.07 1.16
C GLN A 100 -0.34 20.11 0.76
N VAL A 101 -0.53 19.82 -0.54
CA VAL A 101 -1.60 18.92 -1.03
C VAL A 101 -1.53 17.54 -0.41
N ALA A 102 -0.36 16.90 -0.39
CA ALA A 102 -0.19 15.55 0.15
C ALA A 102 -0.48 15.51 1.67
N LYS A 103 -0.03 16.52 2.40
CA LYS A 103 -0.31 16.68 3.83
C LYS A 103 -1.80 16.91 4.11
N ASP A 104 -2.47 17.69 3.27
CA ASP A 104 -3.90 17.95 3.40
C ASP A 104 -4.74 16.71 3.06
N LEU A 105 -4.30 15.87 2.11
CA LEU A 105 -4.91 14.56 1.85
C LEU A 105 -4.80 13.67 3.09
N VAL A 106 -3.60 13.50 3.67
CA VAL A 106 -3.43 12.67 4.88
C VAL A 106 -4.31 13.20 6.02
N ASN A 107 -4.26 14.49 6.31
CA ASN A 107 -5.07 15.11 7.38
C ASN A 107 -6.58 14.99 7.10
N GLY A 108 -6.99 15.15 5.84
CA GLY A 108 -8.36 15.00 5.39
C GLY A 108 -8.87 13.57 5.53
N MET A 109 -8.01 12.58 5.27
CA MET A 109 -8.30 11.17 5.49
C MET A 109 -8.40 10.85 6.98
N MET A 110 -7.45 11.32 7.81
CA MET A 110 -7.45 11.06 9.26
C MET A 110 -8.73 11.58 9.92
N ARG A 111 -9.21 12.75 9.52
CA ARG A 111 -10.44 13.35 10.02
C ARG A 111 -11.66 12.46 9.74
N ARG A 112 -11.81 12.03 8.49
CA ARG A 112 -12.92 11.16 8.07
C ARG A 112 -12.86 9.79 8.73
N LEU A 113 -11.68 9.20 8.86
CA LEU A 113 -11.50 7.94 9.57
C LEU A 113 -11.89 8.06 11.05
N LYS A 114 -11.51 9.17 11.70
CA LYS A 114 -11.90 9.46 13.10
C LYS A 114 -13.42 9.60 13.24
N GLU A 115 -14.10 10.28 12.32
CA GLU A 115 -15.56 10.40 12.29
C GLU A 115 -16.23 9.02 12.16
N LYS A 116 -15.58 8.07 11.49
CA LYS A 116 -16.03 6.67 11.37
C LYS A 116 -15.60 5.78 12.55
N GLY A 117 -15.03 6.35 13.63
CA GLY A 117 -14.66 5.62 14.84
C GLY A 117 -13.31 4.89 14.79
N VAL A 118 -12.53 5.08 13.73
CA VAL A 118 -11.18 4.52 13.61
C VAL A 118 -10.25 5.17 14.65
N ARG A 119 -9.48 4.35 15.35
CA ARG A 119 -8.52 4.76 16.39
C ARG A 119 -7.08 4.54 15.98
N VAL A 120 -6.82 3.60 15.07
CA VAL A 120 -5.48 3.25 14.62
C VAL A 120 -5.46 3.24 13.10
N VAL A 121 -4.53 4.00 12.51
CA VAL A 121 -4.26 3.99 11.08
C VAL A 121 -2.87 3.43 10.84
N ARG A 122 -2.76 2.54 9.86
CA ARG A 122 -1.50 1.90 9.45
C ARG A 122 -1.23 2.19 7.99
N VAL A 123 0.04 2.22 7.63
CA VAL A 123 0.50 2.20 6.25
C VAL A 123 1.70 1.27 6.19
N LEU A 124 1.78 0.49 5.12
CA LEU A 124 2.94 -0.33 4.82
C LEU A 124 3.64 0.30 3.63
N LEU A 125 4.92 0.65 3.78
CA LEU A 125 5.78 1.07 2.69
C LEU A 125 6.69 -0.11 2.32
N LYS A 126 6.66 -0.52 1.06
CA LYS A 126 7.63 -1.46 0.48
C LYS A 126 8.51 -0.70 -0.48
N TYR A 127 9.79 -1.05 -0.58
CA TYR A 127 10.73 -0.46 -1.53
C TYR A 127 11.96 -1.36 -1.68
N PRO A 128 12.72 -1.25 -2.78
CA PRO A 128 13.91 -2.05 -2.99
C PRO A 128 14.96 -1.68 -1.94
N HIS A 129 15.60 -2.68 -1.33
CA HIS A 129 16.61 -2.43 -0.30
C HIS A 129 17.74 -1.49 -0.76
N GLY A 130 18.16 -1.60 -2.03
CA GLY A 130 19.17 -0.73 -2.65
C GLY A 130 18.68 0.64 -3.10
N ASN A 131 17.38 0.96 -2.93
CA ASN A 131 16.79 2.24 -3.32
C ASN A 131 15.81 2.78 -2.25
N PRO A 132 16.29 3.09 -1.04
CA PRO A 132 15.45 3.64 0.03
C PRO A 132 14.91 5.04 -0.28
N GLU A 133 15.56 5.79 -1.16
CA GLU A 133 15.13 7.14 -1.55
C GLU A 133 13.83 7.14 -2.36
N SER A 134 13.47 6.01 -2.99
CA SER A 134 12.19 5.85 -3.70
C SER A 134 10.94 6.11 -2.84
N THR A 135 11.07 6.03 -1.51
CA THR A 135 9.96 6.28 -0.56
C THR A 135 10.28 7.36 0.48
N SER A 136 11.40 8.08 0.36
CA SER A 136 11.83 9.04 1.38
C SER A 136 10.78 10.15 1.60
N PHE A 137 10.18 10.65 0.52
CA PHE A 137 9.08 11.61 0.57
C PHE A 137 7.86 11.07 1.37
N LEU A 138 7.39 9.85 1.07
CA LEU A 138 6.26 9.25 1.78
C LEU A 138 6.59 9.01 3.26
N ARG A 139 7.81 8.53 3.55
CA ARG A 139 8.27 8.32 4.92
C ARG A 139 8.28 9.62 5.72
N GLU A 140 8.81 10.70 5.14
CA GLU A 140 8.82 12.02 5.77
C GLU A 140 7.40 12.56 5.96
N LEU A 141 6.55 12.46 4.93
CA LEU A 141 5.16 12.88 5.01
C LEU A 141 4.40 12.17 6.14
N PHE A 142 4.52 10.84 6.24
CA PHE A 142 3.87 10.08 7.30
C PHE A 142 4.42 10.44 8.67
N THR A 143 5.74 10.59 8.80
CA THR A 143 6.37 10.99 10.08
C THR A 143 5.87 12.36 10.53
N THR A 144 5.85 13.35 9.63
CA THR A 144 5.40 14.72 9.92
C THR A 144 3.89 14.85 10.14
N THR A 145 3.12 13.82 9.78
CA THR A 145 1.67 13.72 10.05
C THR A 145 1.32 12.83 11.25
N GLY A 146 2.34 12.38 12.00
CA GLY A 146 2.18 11.71 13.28
C GLY A 146 2.25 10.18 13.23
N PHE A 147 2.55 9.60 12.07
CA PHE A 147 2.88 8.17 12.01
C PHE A 147 4.24 7.92 12.65
N ARG A 148 4.38 6.75 13.27
CA ARG A 148 5.65 6.25 13.80
C ARG A 148 5.91 4.87 13.24
N GLN A 149 7.16 4.58 12.92
CA GLN A 149 7.55 3.22 12.56
C GLN A 149 7.33 2.30 13.77
N VAL A 150 6.70 1.15 13.53
CA VAL A 150 6.49 0.11 14.53
C VAL A 150 7.27 -1.12 14.08
N GLY A 151 8.23 -1.55 14.90
CA GLY A 151 9.07 -2.71 14.61
C GLY A 151 10.23 -2.42 13.64
N GLN A 152 10.98 -3.48 13.34
CA GLN A 152 12.05 -3.46 12.35
C GLN A 152 11.47 -3.64 10.94
N PRO A 153 12.08 -3.06 9.89
CA PRO A 153 11.69 -3.34 8.52
C PRO A 153 11.83 -4.84 8.21
N GLY A 154 10.80 -5.42 7.58
CA GLY A 154 10.89 -6.78 7.02
C GLY A 154 11.72 -6.78 5.72
N VAL A 155 12.20 -7.96 5.33
CA VAL A 155 12.93 -8.15 4.07
C VAL A 155 12.28 -9.29 3.29
N ASP A 156 11.87 -9.01 2.05
CA ASP A 156 11.45 -10.02 1.09
C ASP A 156 12.67 -10.43 0.25
N LEU A 157 13.02 -11.72 0.24
CA LEU A 157 14.15 -12.26 -0.53
C LEU A 157 13.66 -12.86 -1.86
N VAL A 158 14.28 -12.46 -2.96
CA VAL A 158 13.88 -12.88 -4.32
C VAL A 158 14.95 -13.79 -4.91
N LEU A 159 14.53 -14.98 -5.36
CA LEU A 159 15.40 -15.94 -6.03
C LEU A 159 14.83 -16.32 -7.39
N LYS A 160 15.66 -16.23 -8.43
CA LYS A 160 15.33 -16.75 -9.77
C LYS A 160 15.66 -18.24 -9.80
N LEU A 161 14.65 -19.10 -9.71
CA LEU A 161 14.83 -20.56 -9.65
C LEU A 161 15.63 -21.13 -10.84
N HIS A 162 15.54 -20.53 -12.03
CA HIS A 162 16.34 -20.97 -13.18
C HIS A 162 17.84 -20.63 -13.08
N GLN A 163 18.22 -19.78 -12.12
CA GLN A 163 19.60 -19.38 -11.86
C GLN A 163 20.18 -20.09 -10.63
N THR A 164 19.40 -20.93 -9.96
CA THR A 164 19.88 -21.66 -8.78
C THR A 164 20.77 -22.81 -9.21
N ILE A 165 21.96 -22.86 -8.62
CA ILE A 165 22.74 -24.08 -8.56
C ILE A 165 21.90 -25.10 -7.78
N ARG A 166 21.82 -26.35 -8.25
CA ARG A 166 21.13 -27.41 -7.51
C ARG A 166 21.58 -27.37 -6.06
N PRO A 167 20.65 -27.31 -5.08
CA PRO A 167 21.02 -27.33 -3.68
C PRO A 167 21.87 -28.58 -3.43
N VAL A 168 22.98 -28.41 -2.72
CA VAL A 168 23.73 -29.54 -2.20
C VAL A 168 22.79 -30.22 -1.21
N GLU A 169 22.38 -31.45 -1.52
CA GLU A 169 21.53 -32.23 -0.61
C GLU A 169 22.23 -32.29 0.75
N PRO A 170 21.60 -31.82 1.82
CA PRO A 170 22.17 -31.90 3.15
C PRO A 170 22.43 -33.37 3.47
N LYS A 171 23.64 -33.69 3.96
CA LYS A 171 23.94 -35.02 4.54
C LYS A 171 23.29 -35.14 5.91
N VAL A 172 21.97 -35.13 5.96
CA VAL A 172 21.20 -35.20 7.19
C VAL A 172 20.06 -36.21 6.98
N ASP A 173 19.81 -37.02 8.00
CA ASP A 173 18.84 -38.10 7.98
C ASP A 173 17.43 -37.52 8.23
N TYR A 174 16.83 -36.93 7.20
CA TYR A 174 15.44 -36.46 7.24
C TYR A 174 14.68 -36.83 5.95
N GLU A 175 13.38 -37.04 6.10
CA GLU A 175 12.46 -37.28 5.00
C GLU A 175 11.70 -35.98 4.66
N VAL A 176 11.71 -35.58 3.39
CA VAL A 176 10.84 -34.50 2.90
C VAL A 176 9.54 -35.12 2.40
N ARG A 177 8.45 -34.81 3.10
CA ARG A 177 7.09 -35.26 2.73
C ARG A 177 6.29 -34.08 2.19
N THR A 178 5.49 -34.30 1.15
CA THR A 178 4.54 -33.30 0.68
C THR A 178 3.30 -33.29 1.59
N GLY A 179 2.64 -32.14 1.72
CA GLY A 179 1.44 -32.03 2.56
C GLY A 179 0.29 -32.96 2.13
N GLU A 180 0.28 -33.39 0.86
CA GLU A 180 -0.68 -34.35 0.30
C GLU A 180 -0.54 -35.75 0.91
N SER A 181 0.63 -36.06 1.49
CA SER A 181 0.90 -37.34 2.14
C SER A 181 0.47 -37.39 3.61
N LEU A 182 -0.08 -36.28 4.13
CA LEU A 182 -0.53 -36.14 5.51
C LEU A 182 -2.05 -35.97 5.56
N THR A 183 -2.66 -36.57 6.57
CA THR A 183 -4.04 -36.27 6.96
C THR A 183 -4.12 -34.89 7.62
N PRO A 184 -5.30 -34.24 7.65
CA PRO A 184 -5.50 -33.00 8.37
C PRO A 184 -5.11 -33.09 9.86
N GLU A 185 -5.34 -34.25 10.50
CA GLU A 185 -4.99 -34.51 11.88
C GLU A 185 -3.46 -34.54 12.10
N GLU A 186 -2.73 -35.26 11.25
CA GLU A 186 -1.26 -35.28 11.28
C GLU A 186 -0.67 -33.88 11.03
N MET A 187 -1.25 -33.13 10.09
CA MET A 187 -0.83 -31.76 9.82
C MET A 187 -1.10 -30.85 11.03
N ALA A 188 -2.23 -31.01 11.73
CA ALA A 188 -2.55 -30.25 12.93
C ALA A 188 -1.57 -30.56 14.08
N GLU A 189 -1.17 -31.82 14.25
CA GLU A 189 -0.16 -32.21 15.25
C GLU A 189 1.19 -31.52 15.01
N TYR A 190 1.65 -31.46 13.76
CA TYR A 190 2.88 -30.73 13.41
C TYR A 190 2.76 -29.23 13.68
N VAL A 191 1.62 -28.62 13.35
CA VAL A 191 1.39 -27.19 13.59
C VAL A 191 1.38 -26.90 15.10
N ILE A 192 0.70 -27.70 15.92
CA ILE A 192 0.69 -27.51 17.36
C ILE A 192 2.11 -27.64 17.93
N ALA A 193 2.85 -28.69 17.54
CA ALA A 193 4.21 -28.92 18.02
C ALA A 193 5.20 -27.80 17.63
N ALA A 194 5.00 -27.12 16.49
CA ALA A 194 5.88 -26.04 16.04
C ALA A 194 5.64 -24.70 16.77
N TYR A 195 4.47 -24.51 17.37
CA TYR A 195 4.06 -23.24 18.00
C TYR A 195 3.71 -23.37 19.51
N ALA A 196 3.85 -24.56 20.10
CA ALA A 196 3.76 -24.81 21.55
C ALA A 196 5.13 -24.63 22.24
#